data_AF-A0A7I8L0W2-F1
#
_entry.id   AF-A0A7I8L0W2-F1
#
_cell.length_a   1.000
_cell.length_b   1.000
_cell.length_c   1.000
_cell.angle_alpha   90.00
_cell.angle_beta   90.00
_cell.angle_gamma   90.00
#
_symmetry.space_group_name_H-M   'P 1'
#
loop_
_entity.id
_entity.type
_entity.pdbx_description
1 polymer ?
#
loop_
_entity_poly.entity_id
_entity_poly.type
_entity_poly.pdbx_seq_one_letter_code
_entity_poly.pdbx_strand_id
1 'polypeptide(L)'
;MDMFGMRTTKGFSVMMGFVALASVTLLGVYVWFICLKQMAAYNPIVYSKPIRGMNLGVEECLTSGARPGNRSHYPRPTSYSRAECACNPVHFFAILSMQRSGSGWFETLLNSHLNVSSNGEIFSVKQRRSNVSSILSTLDKVYNLDWFSSASKNECSAAVGFKWMFNQGVLRYHEDVVDYFKRRGVSGVFLLRRNLLDRMISIIANTYDQSVKPLNGTHKSHVHSKEEAEVLASYKPTINVSSLIPDLRRAEEMAAEAVEYFKSTRHMILYYEDIVNNHSKLMDVLDFLEIPRRDLISRQVKIHTKPLSEQIENWEEVRDALKGTKYEGFLAPRGNPSQPPRRSRRHVM
;
A
#
# COMPACT_ATOMS: atom_id res chain seq x y z
N MET A 1 21.38 33.14 78.00
CA MET A 1 22.54 33.60 77.21
C MET A 1 23.53 32.44 77.28
N ASP A 2 23.77 31.63 76.27
CA ASP A 2 23.79 31.91 74.83
C ASP A 2 23.43 30.72 73.93
N MET A 3 23.04 31.16 72.73
CA MET A 3 22.83 30.55 71.43
C MET A 3 23.98 29.64 70.93
N PHE A 4 23.63 28.48 70.35
CA PHE A 4 24.40 27.87 69.26
C PHE A 4 23.46 27.24 68.22
N GLY A 5 23.32 27.91 67.07
CA GLY A 5 22.75 27.34 65.87
C GLY A 5 23.75 26.43 65.17
N MET A 6 23.28 25.31 64.63
CA MET A 6 24.04 24.48 63.69
C MET A 6 23.27 24.31 62.38
N ARG A 7 23.95 24.72 61.31
CA ARG A 7 23.52 24.72 59.90
C ARG A 7 23.12 23.32 59.44
N THR A 8 22.02 23.27 58.70
CA THR A 8 21.50 22.07 58.03
C THR A 8 22.40 21.60 56.89
N THR A 9 22.58 20.29 56.86
CA THR A 9 23.45 19.45 56.02
C THR A 9 22.99 19.38 54.56
N LYS A 10 23.30 20.40 53.74
CA LYS A 10 23.00 20.37 52.29
C LYS A 10 23.93 19.45 51.47
N GLY A 11 25.15 19.15 51.96
CA GLY A 11 26.12 18.32 51.22
C GLY A 11 25.79 16.82 51.19
N PHE A 12 25.15 16.31 52.25
CA PHE A 12 24.87 14.87 52.38
C PHE A 12 23.74 14.41 51.45
N SER A 13 22.76 15.27 51.20
CA SER A 13 21.63 15.01 50.29
C SER A 13 22.06 14.99 48.82
N VAL A 14 23.00 15.87 48.43
CA VAL A 14 23.53 15.93 47.06
C VAL A 14 24.40 14.70 46.76
N MET A 15 25.24 14.28 47.71
CA MET A 15 26.08 13.09 47.55
C MET A 15 25.25 11.80 47.42
N MET A 16 24.19 11.65 48.22
CA MET A 16 23.23 10.55 48.08
C MET A 16 22.50 10.57 46.73
N GLY A 17 22.16 11.76 46.21
CA GLY A 17 21.57 11.92 44.89
C GLY A 17 22.49 11.45 43.76
N PHE A 18 23.79 11.80 43.81
CA PHE A 18 24.78 11.33 42.83
C PHE A 18 25.01 9.82 42.90
N VAL A 19 25.05 9.24 44.10
CA VAL A 19 25.18 7.77 44.27
C VAL A 19 23.94 7.05 43.74
N ALA A 20 22.74 7.57 43.97
CA ALA A 20 21.51 7.01 43.41
C ALA A 20 21.49 7.09 41.88
N LEU A 21 21.90 8.23 41.30
CA LEU A 21 21.95 8.42 39.85
C LEU A 21 22.98 7.49 39.18
N ALA A 22 24.14 7.31 39.81
CA ALA A 22 25.17 6.36 39.37
C ALA A 22 24.67 4.91 39.44
N SER A 23 23.91 4.57 40.49
CA SER A 23 23.34 3.23 40.65
C SER A 23 22.27 2.93 39.60
N VAL A 24 21.39 3.89 39.31
CA VAL A 24 20.35 3.77 38.27
C VAL A 24 20.96 3.66 36.87
N THR A 25 22.01 4.44 36.58
CA THR A 25 22.70 4.36 35.29
C THR A 25 23.46 3.05 35.12
N LEU A 26 24.14 2.55 36.16
CA LEU A 26 24.80 1.23 36.14
C LEU A 26 23.79 0.08 35.97
N LEU A 27 22.66 0.13 36.67
CA LEU A 27 21.57 -0.85 36.49
C LEU A 27 20.97 -0.77 35.09
N GLY A 28 20.76 0.44 34.54
CA GLY A 28 20.26 0.64 33.19
C GLY A 28 21.20 0.08 32.13
N VAL A 29 22.52 0.32 32.26
CA VAL A 29 23.54 -0.25 31.36
C VAL A 29 23.63 -1.77 31.51
N TYR A 30 23.50 -2.30 32.74
CA TYR A 30 23.50 -3.74 32.99
C TYR A 30 22.27 -4.44 32.39
N VAL A 31 21.08 -3.87 32.56
CA VAL A 31 19.84 -4.37 31.94
C VAL A 31 19.94 -4.27 30.42
N TRP A 32 20.46 -3.16 29.89
CA TRP A 32 20.69 -3.02 28.44
C TRP A 32 21.69 -4.05 27.90
N PHE A 33 22.76 -4.33 28.64
CA PHE A 33 23.73 -5.38 28.30
C PHE A 33 23.12 -6.78 28.36
N ILE A 34 22.26 -7.08 29.34
CA ILE A 34 21.50 -8.33 29.39
C ILE A 34 20.50 -8.42 28.24
N CYS A 35 19.81 -7.33 27.90
CA CYS A 35 18.91 -7.29 26.73
C CYS A 35 19.68 -7.49 25.42
N LEU A 36 20.87 -6.91 25.26
CA LEU A 36 21.75 -7.16 24.12
C LEU A 36 22.23 -8.61 24.07
N LYS A 37 22.60 -9.21 25.22
CA LYS A 37 22.93 -10.64 25.29
C LYS A 37 21.71 -11.53 25.03
N GLN A 38 20.52 -11.14 25.45
CA GLN A 38 19.28 -11.85 25.13
C GLN A 38 18.91 -11.69 23.66
N MET A 39 19.20 -10.56 22.98
CA MET A 39 19.03 -10.46 21.53
C MET A 39 20.08 -11.25 20.76
N ALA A 40 21.32 -11.36 21.28
CA ALA A 40 22.36 -12.19 20.68
C ALA A 40 22.17 -13.71 20.95
N ALA A 41 21.52 -14.06 22.07
CA ALA A 41 21.17 -15.43 22.44
C ALA A 41 19.77 -15.86 21.96
N TYR A 42 18.88 -14.91 21.66
CA TYR A 42 17.64 -15.10 20.92
C TYR A 42 17.94 -15.05 19.42
N ASN A 43 18.85 -15.93 19.00
CA ASN A 43 18.61 -16.63 17.75
C ASN A 43 17.53 -17.66 18.08
N PRO A 44 16.33 -17.58 17.51
CA PRO A 44 15.50 -18.76 17.45
C PRO A 44 16.15 -19.68 16.40
N ILE A 45 17.26 -20.33 16.78
CA ILE A 45 17.54 -21.67 16.30
C ILE A 45 16.43 -22.51 16.94
N VAL A 46 15.24 -22.43 16.36
CA VAL A 46 14.28 -23.51 16.48
C VAL A 46 15.01 -24.68 15.84
N TYR A 47 15.58 -25.53 16.68
CA TYR A 47 15.87 -26.91 16.32
C TYR A 47 14.51 -27.55 15.99
N SER A 48 14.01 -27.28 14.78
CA SER A 48 13.20 -28.27 14.10
C SER A 48 14.14 -29.46 13.97
N LYS A 49 13.87 -30.53 14.74
CA LYS A 49 14.39 -31.86 14.41
C LYS A 49 14.31 -31.99 12.88
N PRO A 50 15.34 -32.49 12.19
CA PRO A 50 15.24 -32.72 10.77
C PRO A 50 14.12 -33.76 10.61
N ILE A 51 12.91 -33.29 10.29
CA ILE A 51 11.92 -34.12 9.64
C ILE A 51 12.63 -34.48 8.35
N ARG A 52 13.03 -35.76 8.29
CA ARG A 52 13.70 -36.38 7.16
C ARG A 52 13.09 -35.80 5.89
N GLY A 53 13.88 -34.95 5.23
CA GLY A 53 13.39 -34.09 4.17
C GLY A 53 12.68 -34.94 3.14
N MET A 54 11.36 -34.73 3.03
CA MET A 54 10.72 -34.86 1.75
C MET A 54 11.35 -33.78 0.88
N ASN A 55 12.45 -34.13 0.22
CA ASN A 55 12.89 -33.47 -0.99
C ASN A 55 11.81 -33.76 -2.05
N LEU A 56 10.60 -33.20 -1.88
CA LEU A 56 9.65 -33.14 -2.98
C LEU A 56 10.28 -32.18 -3.97
N GLY A 57 10.93 -32.74 -4.98
CA GLY A 57 11.32 -31.97 -6.14
C GLY A 57 10.06 -31.33 -6.72
N VAL A 58 10.13 -30.06 -7.14
CA VAL A 58 9.01 -29.37 -7.81
C VAL A 58 8.48 -30.19 -9.02
N GLU A 59 9.31 -31.08 -9.56
CA GLU A 59 8.95 -32.09 -10.57
C GLU A 59 7.78 -32.99 -10.15
N GLU A 60 7.66 -33.35 -8.86
CA GLU A 60 6.53 -34.12 -8.32
C GLU A 60 5.28 -33.27 -8.07
N CYS A 61 5.41 -31.95 -7.89
CA CYS A 61 4.24 -31.08 -7.71
C CYS A 61 3.44 -30.90 -9.02
N LEU A 62 4.07 -31.10 -10.18
CA LEU A 62 3.47 -30.89 -11.50
C LEU A 62 2.50 -32.01 -11.92
N THR A 63 2.58 -33.19 -11.30
CA THR A 63 1.76 -34.37 -11.66
C THR A 63 0.35 -34.36 -11.04
N SER A 64 0.05 -33.46 -10.09
CA SER A 64 -1.15 -33.56 -9.24
C SER A 64 -2.29 -32.58 -9.54
N GLY A 65 -2.20 -31.69 -10.54
CA GLY A 65 -3.36 -30.83 -10.83
C GLY A 65 -3.19 -29.63 -11.76
N ALA A 66 -2.26 -29.67 -12.72
CA ALA A 66 -2.12 -28.57 -13.67
C ALA A 66 -3.36 -28.48 -14.60
N ARG A 67 -4.20 -27.44 -14.39
CA ARG A 67 -5.23 -27.08 -15.38
C ARG A 67 -4.53 -26.58 -16.66
N PRO A 68 -4.89 -27.08 -17.85
CA PRO A 68 -4.29 -26.61 -19.10
C PRO A 68 -4.58 -25.11 -19.28
N GLY A 69 -3.52 -24.30 -19.39
CA GLY A 69 -3.60 -22.87 -19.72
C GLY A 69 -3.14 -21.89 -18.63
N ASN A 70 -3.15 -22.28 -17.34
CA ASN A 70 -2.67 -21.41 -16.26
C ASN A 70 -1.20 -21.70 -15.90
N ARG A 71 -0.36 -20.67 -15.94
CA ARG A 71 1.03 -20.78 -15.49
C ARG A 71 1.07 -20.79 -13.96
N SER A 72 1.18 -21.97 -13.39
CA SER A 72 1.45 -22.14 -11.96
C SER A 72 2.93 -21.84 -11.68
N HIS A 73 3.21 -20.94 -10.74
CA HIS A 73 4.58 -20.66 -10.32
C HIS A 73 4.89 -21.34 -9.00
N TYR A 74 6.08 -21.96 -8.91
CA TYR A 74 6.61 -22.54 -7.68
C TYR A 74 7.94 -21.86 -7.35
N PRO A 75 7.92 -20.64 -6.76
CA PRO A 75 9.13 -19.90 -6.41
C PRO A 75 10.08 -20.73 -5.54
N ARG A 76 11.39 -20.51 -5.72
CA ARG A 76 12.46 -21.13 -4.94
C ARG A 76 13.32 -20.02 -4.31
N PRO A 77 12.86 -19.43 -3.20
CA PRO A 77 13.63 -18.38 -2.52
C PRO A 77 15.02 -18.88 -2.18
N THR A 78 16.00 -17.99 -2.32
CA THR A 78 17.40 -18.26 -1.97
C THR A 78 17.67 -18.07 -0.48
N SER A 79 16.81 -17.27 0.17
CA SER A 79 16.98 -16.85 1.56
C SER A 79 16.37 -17.82 2.59
N TYR A 80 15.47 -18.72 2.19
CA TYR A 80 14.85 -19.72 3.07
C TYR A 80 14.24 -20.88 2.28
N SER A 81 13.89 -21.96 2.99
CA SER A 81 13.11 -23.07 2.40
C SER A 81 11.61 -22.84 2.58
N ARG A 82 10.83 -23.01 1.51
CA ARG A 82 9.35 -22.97 1.59
C ARG A 82 8.75 -24.16 2.33
N ALA A 83 9.55 -25.18 2.68
CA ALA A 83 9.14 -26.36 3.46
C ALA A 83 7.82 -26.98 2.93
N GLU A 84 6.81 -27.11 3.79
CA GLU A 84 5.46 -27.62 3.44
C GLU A 84 4.75 -26.83 2.33
N CYS A 85 5.12 -25.57 2.10
CA CYS A 85 4.56 -24.72 1.05
C CYS A 85 5.23 -24.93 -0.33
N ALA A 86 6.23 -25.82 -0.47
CA ALA A 86 6.99 -25.97 -1.71
C ALA A 86 6.10 -26.32 -2.92
N CYS A 87 5.09 -27.17 -2.72
CA CYS A 87 4.12 -27.55 -3.76
C CYS A 87 2.88 -26.65 -3.83
N ASN A 88 2.86 -25.51 -3.14
CA ASN A 88 1.78 -24.54 -3.30
C ASN A 88 2.14 -23.57 -4.44
N PRO A 89 1.30 -23.46 -5.49
CA PRO A 89 1.53 -22.48 -6.54
C PRO A 89 1.33 -21.06 -5.99
N VAL A 90 2.03 -20.10 -6.59
CA VAL A 90 1.97 -18.69 -6.22
C VAL A 90 1.62 -17.86 -7.44
N HIS A 91 0.55 -17.07 -7.34
CA HIS A 91 0.13 -16.15 -8.39
C HIS A 91 0.86 -14.81 -8.24
N PHE A 92 1.40 -14.30 -9.34
CA PHE A 92 2.11 -13.03 -9.36
C PHE A 92 1.17 -11.91 -9.78
N PHE A 93 1.20 -10.79 -9.06
CA PHE A 93 0.43 -9.61 -9.45
C PHE A 93 1.17 -8.30 -9.24
N ALA A 94 0.68 -7.25 -9.86
CA ALA A 94 1.08 -5.87 -9.62
C ALA A 94 -0.14 -4.95 -9.64
N ILE A 95 -0.27 -4.09 -8.63
CA ILE A 95 -1.32 -3.06 -8.57
C ILE A 95 -0.79 -1.82 -9.29
N LEU A 96 -1.29 -1.58 -10.50
CA LEU A 96 -0.87 -0.47 -11.35
C LEU A 96 -1.82 0.72 -11.15
N SER A 97 -1.30 1.88 -10.78
CA SER A 97 -2.16 3.00 -10.35
C SER A 97 -1.50 4.37 -10.47
N MET A 98 -2.27 5.43 -10.23
CA MET A 98 -1.78 6.78 -9.97
C MET A 98 -1.88 7.12 -8.48
N GLN A 99 -1.09 8.08 -8.03
CA GLN A 99 -1.22 8.63 -6.68
C GLN A 99 -2.66 9.04 -6.38
N ARG A 100 -3.12 8.75 -5.15
CA ARG A 100 -4.45 9.12 -4.62
C ARG A 100 -5.64 8.46 -5.33
N SER A 101 -5.41 7.33 -6.02
CA SER A 101 -6.47 6.51 -6.64
C SER A 101 -6.97 5.37 -5.74
N GLY A 102 -6.62 5.38 -4.44
CA GLY A 102 -7.10 4.39 -3.47
C GLY A 102 -6.25 3.13 -3.34
N SER A 103 -5.09 3.04 -4.01
CA SER A 103 -4.23 1.84 -4.00
C SER A 103 -3.67 1.46 -2.64
N GLY A 104 -3.41 2.43 -1.75
CA GLY A 104 -3.03 2.15 -0.37
C GLY A 104 -4.13 1.42 0.42
N TRP A 105 -5.38 1.90 0.32
CA TRP A 105 -6.52 1.25 0.97
C TRP A 105 -6.81 -0.13 0.37
N PHE A 106 -6.83 -0.22 -0.96
CA PHE A 106 -7.03 -1.48 -1.66
C PHE A 106 -5.97 -2.53 -1.32
N GLU A 107 -4.70 -2.13 -1.22
CA GLU A 107 -3.63 -3.02 -0.76
C GLU A 107 -3.86 -3.52 0.67
N THR A 108 -4.34 -2.68 1.59
CA THR A 108 -4.64 -3.14 2.95
C THR A 108 -5.76 -4.18 2.98
N LEU A 109 -6.75 -4.08 2.09
CA LEU A 109 -7.79 -5.10 1.93
C LEU A 109 -7.17 -6.41 1.46
N LEU A 110 -6.34 -6.39 0.41
CA LEU A 110 -5.67 -7.62 -0.07
C LEU A 110 -4.78 -8.24 1.00
N ASN A 111 -4.00 -7.42 1.72
CA ASN A 111 -3.11 -7.90 2.78
C ASN A 111 -3.85 -8.41 4.03
N SER A 112 -5.17 -8.22 4.17
CA SER A 112 -5.94 -8.90 5.22
C SER A 112 -6.21 -10.37 4.89
N HIS A 113 -6.01 -10.79 3.64
CA HIS A 113 -6.07 -12.19 3.26
C HIS A 113 -4.82 -12.93 3.78
N LEU A 114 -5.01 -14.09 4.43
CA LEU A 114 -3.91 -14.86 5.05
C LEU A 114 -2.84 -15.29 4.04
N ASN A 115 -3.24 -15.56 2.79
CA ASN A 115 -2.35 -16.07 1.74
C ASN A 115 -1.94 -15.03 0.68
N VAL A 116 -2.17 -13.73 0.92
CA VAL A 116 -1.78 -12.67 -0.04
C VAL A 116 -0.74 -11.77 0.60
N SER A 117 0.32 -11.46 -0.14
CA SER A 117 1.35 -10.51 0.25
C SER A 117 1.55 -9.46 -0.84
N SER A 118 1.12 -8.22 -0.57
CA SER A 118 1.41 -7.04 -1.36
C SER A 118 2.44 -6.17 -0.65
N ASN A 119 3.60 -5.99 -1.26
CA ASN A 119 4.81 -5.47 -0.64
C ASN A 119 4.98 -3.94 -0.69
N GLY A 120 3.87 -3.18 -0.75
CA GLY A 120 3.90 -1.72 -0.80
C GLY A 120 4.44 -1.17 -2.12
N GLU A 121 4.90 0.08 -2.11
CA GLU A 121 5.44 0.78 -3.28
C GLU A 121 6.94 0.53 -3.43
N ILE A 122 7.33 -0.68 -3.82
CA ILE A 122 8.75 -1.06 -3.91
C ILE A 122 9.55 -0.16 -4.87
N PHE A 123 8.93 0.38 -5.92
CA PHE A 123 9.56 1.26 -6.91
C PHE A 123 9.49 2.76 -6.58
N SER A 124 9.00 3.13 -5.39
CA SER A 124 9.19 4.49 -4.86
C SER A 124 10.68 4.84 -4.70
N VAL A 125 11.52 3.83 -4.44
CA VAL A 125 12.97 3.95 -4.31
C VAL A 125 13.64 4.11 -5.68
N LYS A 126 14.26 5.28 -5.93
CA LYS A 126 14.87 5.64 -7.22
C LYS A 126 15.87 4.61 -7.75
N GLN A 127 16.72 4.05 -6.90
CA GLN A 127 17.76 3.09 -7.31
C GLN A 127 17.18 1.85 -7.99
N ARG A 128 16.01 1.38 -7.55
CA ARG A 128 15.35 0.18 -8.08
C ARG A 128 14.76 0.39 -9.48
N ARG A 129 14.63 1.66 -9.91
CA ARG A 129 14.10 2.07 -11.21
C ARG A 129 15.07 2.96 -12.00
N SER A 130 16.36 2.88 -11.70
CA SER A 130 17.41 3.64 -12.38
C SER A 130 17.52 3.24 -13.85
N ASN A 131 17.35 1.95 -14.16
CA ASN A 131 17.34 1.36 -15.49
C ASN A 131 16.49 0.09 -15.52
N VAL A 132 16.25 -0.45 -16.73
CA VAL A 132 15.47 -1.68 -16.94
C VAL A 132 16.04 -2.88 -16.17
N SER A 133 17.35 -3.10 -16.19
CA SER A 133 17.99 -4.22 -15.49
C SER A 133 17.72 -4.19 -13.98
N SER A 134 17.75 -3.01 -13.36
CA SER A 134 17.42 -2.82 -11.94
C SER A 134 15.95 -3.12 -11.65
N ILE A 135 15.06 -2.77 -12.57
CA ILE A 135 13.63 -3.09 -12.47
C ILE A 135 13.43 -4.60 -12.51
N LEU A 136 13.94 -5.26 -13.55
CA LEU A 136 13.77 -6.70 -13.75
C LEU A 136 14.38 -7.50 -12.59
N SER A 137 15.57 -7.13 -12.13
CA SER A 137 16.20 -7.75 -10.94
C SER A 137 15.35 -7.58 -9.68
N THR A 138 14.71 -6.42 -9.51
CA THR A 138 13.79 -6.19 -8.38
C THR A 138 12.53 -7.05 -8.50
N LEU A 139 11.95 -7.16 -9.70
CA LEU A 139 10.80 -8.03 -9.96
C LEU A 139 11.14 -9.50 -9.66
N ASP A 140 12.31 -9.97 -10.09
CA ASP A 140 12.77 -11.33 -9.83
C ASP A 140 12.93 -11.60 -8.33
N LYS A 141 13.47 -10.65 -7.56
CA LYS A 141 13.56 -10.80 -6.10
C LYS A 141 12.18 -10.95 -5.45
N VAL A 142 11.21 -10.11 -5.84
CA VAL A 142 9.85 -10.16 -5.28
C VAL A 142 9.15 -11.46 -5.66
N TYR A 143 9.17 -11.83 -6.93
CA TYR A 143 8.46 -13.01 -7.43
C TYR A 143 9.18 -14.33 -7.12
N ASN A 144 10.45 -14.30 -6.72
CA ASN A 144 11.13 -15.44 -6.12
C ASN A 144 10.86 -15.59 -4.61
N LEU A 145 10.05 -14.70 -4.02
CA LEU A 145 9.79 -14.62 -2.58
C LEU A 145 11.01 -14.27 -1.72
N ASP A 146 12.04 -13.65 -2.30
CA ASP A 146 13.23 -13.16 -1.59
C ASP A 146 13.07 -11.70 -1.12
N TRP A 147 11.82 -11.21 -1.06
CA TRP A 147 11.50 -9.86 -0.60
C TRP A 147 10.88 -9.86 0.78
N PHE A 148 11.62 -9.33 1.75
CA PHE A 148 11.18 -9.23 3.13
C PHE A 148 10.54 -7.87 3.40
N SER A 149 9.30 -7.88 3.86
CA SER A 149 8.59 -6.67 4.28
C SER A 149 7.62 -6.98 5.42
N SER A 150 6.97 -5.96 5.97
CA SER A 150 5.89 -6.17 6.95
C SER A 150 4.67 -6.88 6.36
N ALA A 151 4.60 -7.07 5.04
CA ALA A 151 3.56 -7.84 4.37
C ALA A 151 3.89 -9.34 4.27
N SER A 152 5.08 -9.77 4.66
CA SER A 152 5.45 -11.20 4.70
C SER A 152 4.50 -11.97 5.64
N LYS A 153 4.09 -13.16 5.21
CA LYS A 153 3.15 -14.02 5.93
C LYS A 153 3.89 -15.21 6.55
N ASN A 154 3.36 -15.70 7.67
CA ASN A 154 3.85 -16.94 8.27
C ASN A 154 3.24 -18.17 7.56
N GLU A 155 2.08 -17.97 6.94
CA GLU A 155 1.35 -18.97 6.16
C GLU A 155 1.89 -19.07 4.72
N CYS A 156 1.55 -20.17 4.04
CA CYS A 156 1.86 -20.32 2.63
C CYS A 156 1.22 -19.19 1.80
N SER A 157 2.05 -18.44 1.09
CA SER A 157 1.58 -17.42 0.14
C SER A 157 0.98 -18.10 -1.10
N ALA A 158 -0.24 -17.71 -1.45
CA ALA A 158 -0.93 -18.10 -2.68
C ALA A 158 -0.85 -17.00 -3.75
N ALA A 159 -0.69 -15.73 -3.35
CA ALA A 159 -0.41 -14.63 -4.27
C ALA A 159 0.61 -13.65 -3.68
N VAL A 160 1.52 -13.17 -4.53
CA VAL A 160 2.52 -12.16 -4.17
C VAL A 160 2.55 -11.03 -5.20
N GLY A 161 2.66 -9.80 -4.71
CA GLY A 161 2.69 -8.63 -5.55
C GLY A 161 3.14 -7.39 -4.79
N PHE A 162 2.84 -6.24 -5.38
CA PHE A 162 3.21 -4.92 -4.87
C PHE A 162 2.41 -3.84 -5.61
N LYS A 163 2.50 -2.60 -5.14
CA LYS A 163 1.96 -1.42 -5.82
C LYS A 163 3.02 -0.76 -6.70
N TRP A 164 2.62 -0.37 -7.89
CA TRP A 164 3.47 0.36 -8.82
C TRP A 164 2.74 1.57 -9.37
N MET A 165 3.21 2.76 -9.01
CA MET A 165 2.63 3.99 -9.54
C MET A 165 3.14 4.26 -10.96
N PHE A 166 2.29 4.81 -11.83
CA PHE A 166 2.64 5.08 -13.24
C PHE A 166 3.91 5.92 -13.41
N ASN A 167 4.13 6.90 -12.52
CA ASN A 167 5.32 7.75 -12.51
C ASN A 167 6.58 7.10 -11.89
N GLN A 168 6.52 5.82 -11.50
CA GLN A 168 7.63 5.06 -10.92
C GLN A 168 8.32 4.15 -11.94
N GLY A 169 8.34 4.55 -13.21
CA GLY A 169 9.12 3.91 -14.28
C GLY A 169 8.39 2.82 -15.07
N VAL A 170 7.21 2.37 -14.61
CA VAL A 170 6.43 1.32 -15.31
C VAL A 170 6.03 1.73 -16.73
N LEU A 171 5.60 2.98 -16.94
CA LEU A 171 5.24 3.46 -18.29
C LEU A 171 6.48 3.77 -19.13
N ARG A 172 7.58 4.18 -18.49
CA ARG A 172 8.84 4.50 -19.17
C ARG A 172 9.50 3.26 -19.77
N TYR A 173 9.46 2.13 -19.06
CA TYR A 173 10.07 0.86 -19.48
C TYR A 173 8.98 -0.18 -19.83
N HIS A 174 7.87 0.27 -20.40
CA HIS A 174 6.68 -0.55 -20.55
C HIS A 174 6.92 -1.78 -21.45
N GLU A 175 7.72 -1.67 -22.52
CA GLU A 175 8.02 -2.79 -23.42
C GLU A 175 8.63 -3.97 -22.65
N ASP A 176 9.72 -3.72 -21.92
CA ASP A 176 10.41 -4.73 -21.11
C ASP A 176 9.52 -5.29 -19.98
N VAL A 177 8.72 -4.42 -19.36
CA VAL A 177 7.83 -4.82 -18.26
C VAL A 177 6.66 -5.66 -18.78
N VAL A 178 6.09 -5.32 -19.93
CA VAL A 178 5.04 -6.11 -20.61
C VAL A 178 5.58 -7.47 -20.99
N ASP A 179 6.79 -7.54 -21.55
CA ASP A 179 7.44 -8.80 -21.87
C ASP A 179 7.76 -9.63 -20.62
N TYR A 180 8.17 -8.98 -19.53
CA TYR A 180 8.31 -9.65 -18.24
C TYR A 180 6.97 -10.22 -17.76
N PHE A 181 5.91 -9.42 -17.77
CA PHE A 181 4.57 -9.84 -17.32
C PHE A 181 4.07 -11.03 -18.13
N LYS A 182 4.21 -10.99 -19.46
CA LYS A 182 3.86 -12.10 -20.35
C LYS A 182 4.69 -13.34 -20.06
N ARG A 183 6.02 -13.23 -19.94
CA ARG A 183 6.90 -14.39 -19.69
C ARG A 183 6.71 -14.98 -18.30
N ARG A 184 6.48 -14.15 -17.29
CA ARG A 184 6.39 -14.54 -15.89
C ARG A 184 4.96 -14.69 -15.38
N GLY A 185 3.94 -14.55 -16.23
CA GLY A 185 2.54 -14.76 -15.83
C GLY A 185 2.02 -13.74 -14.81
N VAL A 186 2.57 -12.52 -14.80
CA VAL A 186 2.17 -11.49 -13.83
C VAL A 186 0.82 -10.90 -14.23
N SER A 187 -0.09 -10.86 -13.27
CA SER A 187 -1.43 -10.28 -13.42
C SER A 187 -1.43 -8.79 -13.06
N GLY A 188 -1.79 -7.94 -14.02
CA GLY A 188 -1.94 -6.50 -13.78
C GLY A 188 -3.31 -6.17 -13.18
N VAL A 189 -3.34 -5.47 -12.04
CA VAL A 189 -4.57 -4.92 -11.47
C VAL A 189 -4.52 -3.40 -11.59
N PHE A 190 -5.17 -2.85 -12.61
CA PHE A 190 -5.28 -1.41 -12.79
C PHE A 190 -6.31 -0.85 -11.82
N LEU A 191 -5.86 -0.08 -10.82
CA LEU A 191 -6.77 0.63 -9.92
C LEU A 191 -6.76 2.11 -10.26
N LEU A 192 -7.84 2.56 -10.88
CA LEU A 192 -8.05 3.92 -11.35
C LEU A 192 -9.09 4.64 -10.50
N ARG A 193 -9.18 5.96 -10.64
CA ARG A 193 -10.19 6.79 -9.98
C ARG A 193 -10.95 7.58 -11.03
N ARG A 194 -12.28 7.42 -11.11
CA ARG A 194 -13.10 8.08 -12.13
C ARG A 194 -13.14 9.58 -11.91
N ASN A 195 -13.32 10.03 -10.66
CA ASN A 195 -13.37 11.45 -10.38
C ASN A 195 -11.96 12.03 -10.19
N LEU A 196 -11.43 12.62 -11.26
CA LEU A 196 -10.07 13.17 -11.32
C LEU A 196 -9.94 14.49 -10.55
N LEU A 197 -11.03 15.26 -10.41
CA LEU A 197 -11.07 16.46 -9.56
C LEU A 197 -10.91 16.07 -8.08
N ASP A 198 -11.68 15.10 -7.62
CA ASP A 198 -11.59 14.51 -6.28
C ASP A 198 -10.18 13.98 -5.98
N ARG A 199 -9.53 13.40 -7.00
CA ARG A 199 -8.14 12.95 -6.92
C ARG A 199 -7.18 14.13 -6.77
N MET A 200 -7.34 15.18 -7.57
CA MET A 200 -6.52 16.40 -7.52
C MET A 200 -6.60 17.07 -6.15
N ILE A 201 -7.81 17.25 -5.61
CA ILE A 201 -8.03 17.77 -4.25
C ILE A 201 -7.23 16.94 -3.25
N SER A 202 -7.32 15.61 -3.34
CA SER A 202 -6.58 14.73 -2.45
C SER A 202 -5.06 14.78 -2.63
N ILE A 203 -4.55 15.13 -3.82
CA ILE A 203 -3.11 15.33 -4.06
C ILE A 203 -2.63 16.61 -3.38
N ILE A 204 -3.37 17.71 -3.56
CA ILE A 204 -3.02 19.01 -2.97
C ILE A 204 -3.09 18.93 -1.45
N ALA A 205 -4.16 18.35 -0.89
CA ALA A 205 -4.30 18.15 0.56
C ALA A 205 -3.20 17.27 1.16
N ASN A 206 -2.78 16.20 0.47
CA ASN A 206 -1.67 15.36 0.93
C ASN A 206 -0.33 16.12 0.90
N THR A 207 -0.13 16.99 -0.08
CA THR A 207 1.07 17.84 -0.18
C THR A 207 1.11 18.85 0.98
N TYR A 208 -0.04 19.43 1.32
CA TYR A 208 -0.19 20.28 2.50
C TYR A 208 0.09 19.53 3.80
N ASP A 209 -0.45 18.32 3.98
CA ASP A 209 -0.16 17.51 5.17
C ASP A 209 1.33 17.17 5.29
N GLN A 210 2.01 16.93 4.17
CA GLN A 210 3.46 16.67 4.16
C GLN A 210 4.28 17.88 4.63
N SER A 211 3.86 19.10 4.30
CA SER A 211 4.57 20.33 4.66
C SER A 211 4.21 20.82 6.07
N VAL A 212 2.92 20.85 6.41
CA VAL A 212 2.41 21.43 7.67
C VAL A 212 2.34 20.40 8.79
N LYS A 213 2.13 19.13 8.45
CA LYS A 213 2.03 18.00 9.41
C LYS A 213 1.06 18.27 10.57
N PRO A 214 -0.21 18.59 10.28
CA PRO A 214 -1.23 18.94 11.27
C PRO A 214 -1.50 17.86 12.33
N LEU A 215 -1.13 16.59 12.08
CA LEU A 215 -1.25 15.50 13.04
C LEU A 215 -0.01 15.42 13.95
N ASN A 216 0.11 16.37 14.87
CA ASN A 216 1.20 16.42 15.85
C ASN A 216 2.60 16.34 15.23
N GLY A 217 2.83 17.06 14.12
CA GLY A 217 4.13 17.08 13.44
C GLY A 217 4.43 15.82 12.62
N THR A 218 3.44 14.94 12.42
CA THR A 218 3.56 13.73 11.60
C THR A 218 2.75 13.84 10.31
N HIS A 219 3.37 13.49 9.18
CA HIS A 219 2.67 13.32 7.90
C HIS A 219 1.97 11.95 7.86
N LYS A 220 0.68 11.90 7.50
CA LYS A 220 -0.07 10.66 7.30
C LYS A 220 -0.85 10.69 5.99
N SER A 221 -0.39 9.91 5.02
CA SER A 221 -1.09 9.72 3.75
C SER A 221 -2.42 8.95 3.87
N HIS A 222 -2.58 8.19 4.97
CA HIS A 222 -3.77 7.42 5.34
C HIS A 222 -3.95 7.48 6.85
N VAL A 223 -5.21 7.51 7.30
CA VAL A 223 -5.56 7.59 8.73
C VAL A 223 -6.46 6.43 9.13
N HIS A 224 -6.50 6.16 10.43
CA HIS A 224 -7.20 5.01 11.00
C HIS A 224 -8.36 5.40 11.94
N SER A 225 -8.51 6.69 12.23
CA SER A 225 -9.59 7.22 13.06
C SER A 225 -10.34 8.35 12.35
N LYS A 226 -11.60 8.55 12.74
CA LYS A 226 -12.45 9.59 12.17
C LYS A 226 -11.96 10.98 12.56
N GLU A 227 -11.41 11.13 13.75
CA GLU A 227 -10.89 12.37 14.30
C GLU A 227 -9.66 12.84 13.51
N GLU A 228 -8.72 11.94 13.22
CA GLU A 228 -7.57 12.23 12.34
C GLU A 228 -8.02 12.63 10.93
N ALA A 229 -9.03 11.94 10.40
CA ALA A 229 -9.63 12.25 9.10
C ALA A 229 -10.26 13.64 9.07
N GLU A 230 -10.97 14.03 10.14
CA GLU A 230 -11.60 15.35 10.26
C GLU A 230 -10.55 16.47 10.33
N VAL A 231 -9.45 16.27 11.06
CA VAL A 231 -8.33 17.22 11.10
C VAL A 231 -7.74 17.42 9.71
N LEU A 232 -7.43 16.35 8.99
CA LEU A 232 -6.86 16.45 7.63
C LEU A 232 -7.86 17.05 6.62
N ALA A 233 -9.14 16.72 6.74
CA ALA A 233 -10.20 17.23 5.85
C ALA A 233 -10.60 18.69 6.13
N SER A 234 -10.07 19.30 7.19
CA SER A 234 -10.30 20.71 7.49
C SER A 234 -9.59 21.66 6.52
N TYR A 235 -8.50 21.19 5.90
CA TYR A 235 -7.79 21.96 4.88
C TYR A 235 -8.57 21.99 3.56
N LYS A 236 -8.83 23.20 3.06
CA LYS A 236 -9.47 23.44 1.77
C LYS A 236 -8.44 23.95 0.76
N PRO A 237 -8.02 23.14 -0.22
CA PRO A 237 -7.11 23.63 -1.26
C PRO A 237 -7.78 24.69 -2.15
N THR A 238 -6.99 25.70 -2.52
CA THR A 238 -7.27 26.55 -3.68
C THR A 238 -6.75 25.85 -4.94
N ILE A 239 -7.61 25.71 -5.95
CA ILE A 239 -7.26 25.04 -7.22
C ILE A 239 -6.87 26.10 -8.25
N ASN A 240 -5.75 25.87 -8.93
CA ASN A 240 -5.35 26.69 -10.07
C ASN A 240 -6.23 26.38 -11.28
N VAL A 241 -7.20 27.23 -11.55
CA VAL A 241 -8.14 27.09 -12.66
C VAL A 241 -7.45 27.08 -14.03
N SER A 242 -6.34 27.82 -14.17
CA SER A 242 -5.61 27.90 -15.44
C SER A 242 -4.97 26.56 -15.84
N SER A 243 -4.60 25.72 -14.87
CA SER A 243 -4.02 24.39 -15.13
C SER A 243 -5.02 23.24 -14.98
N LEU A 244 -6.22 23.50 -14.45
CA LEU A 244 -7.21 22.50 -14.08
C LEU A 244 -7.54 21.53 -15.23
N ILE A 245 -8.04 22.03 -16.35
CA ILE A 245 -8.41 21.20 -17.51
C ILE A 245 -7.18 20.44 -18.07
N PRO A 246 -6.02 21.08 -18.31
CA PRO A 246 -4.80 20.39 -18.70
C PRO A 246 -4.38 19.26 -17.74
N ASP A 247 -4.48 19.47 -16.43
CA ASP A 247 -4.13 18.48 -15.41
C ASP A 247 -5.10 17.28 -15.41
N LEU A 248 -6.41 17.54 -15.52
CA LEU A 248 -7.42 16.49 -15.65
C LEU A 248 -7.22 15.68 -16.94
N ARG A 249 -6.83 16.34 -18.03
CA ARG A 249 -6.55 15.68 -19.31
C ARG A 249 -5.31 14.80 -19.24
N ARG A 250 -4.19 15.31 -18.74
CA ARG A 250 -2.96 14.52 -18.56
C ARG A 250 -3.19 13.26 -17.74
N ALA A 251 -4.02 13.38 -16.70
CA ALA A 251 -4.40 12.28 -15.85
C ALA A 251 -5.21 11.18 -16.56
N GLU A 252 -6.16 11.59 -17.39
CA GLU A 252 -6.98 10.71 -18.22
C GLU A 252 -6.13 10.02 -19.29
N GLU A 253 -5.29 10.78 -19.99
CA GLU A 253 -4.37 10.29 -21.02
C GLU A 253 -3.38 9.26 -20.43
N MET A 254 -2.77 9.55 -19.28
CA MET A 254 -1.86 8.62 -18.60
C MET A 254 -2.57 7.30 -18.22
N ALA A 255 -3.85 7.35 -17.84
CA ALA A 255 -4.62 6.14 -17.55
C ALA A 255 -4.85 5.30 -18.81
N ALA A 256 -5.27 5.96 -19.89
CA ALA A 256 -5.54 5.32 -21.18
C ALA A 256 -4.26 4.70 -21.76
N GLU A 257 -3.16 5.45 -21.75
CA GLU A 257 -1.84 5.00 -22.18
C GLU A 257 -1.37 3.77 -21.39
N ALA A 258 -1.51 3.80 -20.06
CA ALA A 258 -1.12 2.67 -19.22
C ALA A 258 -1.91 1.39 -19.53
N VAL A 259 -3.22 1.50 -19.76
CA VAL A 259 -4.06 0.36 -20.16
C VAL A 259 -3.65 -0.13 -21.56
N GLU A 260 -3.40 0.79 -22.48
CA GLU A 260 -3.02 0.47 -23.87
C GLU A 260 -1.69 -0.28 -23.94
N TYR A 261 -0.66 0.18 -23.23
CA TYR A 261 0.65 -0.50 -23.17
C TYR A 261 0.52 -1.93 -22.67
N PHE A 262 -0.35 -2.17 -21.69
CA PHE A 262 -0.51 -3.48 -21.07
C PHE A 262 -1.66 -4.31 -21.66
N LYS A 263 -2.29 -3.88 -22.75
CA LYS A 263 -3.46 -4.55 -23.37
C LYS A 263 -3.24 -6.03 -23.70
N SER A 264 -1.99 -6.40 -23.98
CA SER A 264 -1.57 -7.75 -24.35
C SER A 264 -1.14 -8.61 -23.16
N THR A 265 -1.24 -8.09 -21.93
CA THR A 265 -0.99 -8.81 -20.69
C THR A 265 -2.30 -9.27 -20.04
N ARG A 266 -2.23 -10.24 -19.12
CA ARG A 266 -3.37 -10.59 -18.27
C ARG A 266 -3.61 -9.45 -17.28
N HIS A 267 -4.67 -8.69 -17.47
CA HIS A 267 -4.99 -7.57 -16.60
C HIS A 267 -6.48 -7.41 -16.34
N MET A 268 -6.83 -6.74 -15.23
CA MET A 268 -8.17 -6.26 -14.92
C MET A 268 -8.15 -4.77 -14.65
N ILE A 269 -9.24 -4.08 -14.98
CA ILE A 269 -9.42 -2.65 -14.71
C ILE A 269 -10.49 -2.50 -13.64
N LEU A 270 -10.14 -1.80 -12.56
CA LEU A 270 -10.98 -1.48 -11.44
C LEU A 270 -11.01 0.03 -11.24
N TYR A 271 -12.17 0.55 -10.87
CA TYR A 271 -12.30 1.91 -10.42
C TYR A 271 -12.58 1.94 -8.92
N TYR A 272 -11.90 2.85 -8.22
CA TYR A 272 -12.06 3.06 -6.78
C TYR A 272 -13.53 3.20 -6.36
N GLU A 273 -14.30 3.96 -7.14
CA GLU A 273 -15.72 4.20 -6.89
C GLU A 273 -16.54 2.89 -6.95
N ASP A 274 -16.18 1.95 -7.82
CA ASP A 274 -16.89 0.68 -7.98
C ASP A 274 -16.63 -0.23 -6.77
N ILE A 275 -15.42 -0.23 -6.22
CA ILE A 275 -15.04 -1.02 -5.04
C ILE A 275 -15.69 -0.46 -3.77
N VAL A 276 -15.71 0.88 -3.61
CA VAL A 276 -16.31 1.53 -2.44
C VAL A 276 -17.82 1.32 -2.39
N ASN A 277 -18.49 1.34 -3.55
CA ASN A 277 -19.95 1.21 -3.62
C ASN A 277 -20.42 -0.25 -3.68
N ASN A 278 -19.57 -1.18 -4.11
CA ASN A 278 -19.91 -2.59 -4.21
C ASN A 278 -18.74 -3.49 -3.78
N HIS A 279 -18.78 -3.95 -2.54
CA HIS A 279 -17.78 -4.87 -2.01
C HIS A 279 -17.74 -6.24 -2.73
N SER A 280 -18.77 -6.62 -3.49
CA SER A 280 -18.70 -7.83 -4.32
C SER A 280 -17.58 -7.75 -5.35
N LYS A 281 -17.17 -6.54 -5.75
CA LYS A 281 -16.04 -6.33 -6.66
C LYS A 281 -14.71 -6.81 -6.10
N LEU A 282 -14.56 -6.89 -4.78
CA LEU A 282 -13.38 -7.50 -4.18
C LEU A 282 -13.32 -9.01 -4.45
N MET A 283 -14.47 -9.68 -4.53
CA MET A 283 -14.52 -11.11 -4.87
C MET A 283 -14.09 -11.35 -6.32
N ASP A 284 -14.47 -10.46 -7.24
CA ASP A 284 -13.99 -10.49 -8.63
C ASP A 284 -12.45 -10.38 -8.68
N VAL A 285 -11.82 -9.62 -7.77
CA VAL A 285 -10.35 -9.52 -7.67
C VAL A 285 -9.75 -10.82 -7.15
N LEU A 286 -10.33 -11.42 -6.11
CA LEU A 286 -9.84 -12.70 -5.57
C LEU A 286 -9.92 -13.81 -6.61
N ASP A 287 -11.02 -13.88 -7.35
CA ASP A 287 -11.19 -14.81 -8.46
C ASP A 287 -10.18 -14.54 -9.58
N PHE A 288 -9.99 -13.27 -9.96
CA PHE A 288 -8.99 -12.87 -10.93
C PHE A 288 -7.57 -13.22 -10.49
N LEU A 289 -7.26 -13.15 -9.20
CA LEU A 289 -5.97 -13.57 -8.66
C LEU A 289 -5.89 -15.08 -8.39
N GLU A 290 -6.97 -15.82 -8.66
CA GLU A 290 -7.08 -17.28 -8.50
C GLU A 290 -6.83 -17.75 -7.06
N ILE A 291 -7.27 -16.93 -6.09
CA ILE A 291 -7.15 -17.23 -4.66
C ILE A 291 -8.54 -17.41 -4.02
N PRO A 292 -8.63 -18.15 -2.90
CA PRO A 292 -9.91 -18.40 -2.23
C PRO A 292 -10.64 -17.10 -1.88
N ARG A 293 -11.96 -17.07 -2.12
CA ARG A 293 -12.80 -15.95 -1.69
C ARG A 293 -12.85 -15.87 -0.17
N ARG A 294 -12.63 -14.69 0.38
CA ARG A 294 -12.71 -14.38 1.81
C ARG A 294 -13.11 -12.93 2.01
N ASP A 295 -13.66 -12.64 3.18
CA ASP A 295 -13.89 -11.25 3.58
C ASP A 295 -12.57 -10.52 3.74
N LEU A 296 -12.48 -9.35 3.11
CA LEU A 296 -11.33 -8.47 3.17
C LEU A 296 -11.67 -7.26 4.05
N ILE A 297 -10.75 -6.88 4.93
CA ILE A 297 -10.97 -5.82 5.92
C ILE A 297 -9.85 -4.79 5.85
N SER A 298 -10.21 -3.52 6.06
CA SER A 298 -9.24 -2.44 6.16
C SER A 298 -9.60 -1.57 7.36
N ARG A 299 -8.56 -1.13 8.09
CA ARG A 299 -8.68 -0.14 9.16
C ARG A 299 -8.54 1.30 8.65
N GLN A 300 -8.28 1.52 7.36
CA GLN A 300 -8.15 2.88 6.84
C GLN A 300 -9.52 3.52 6.66
N VAL A 301 -9.63 4.80 7.00
CA VAL A 301 -10.85 5.58 6.80
C VAL A 301 -10.66 6.62 5.70
N LYS A 302 -11.75 6.95 5.01
CA LYS A 302 -11.74 7.98 3.96
C LYS A 302 -11.68 9.37 4.61
N ILE A 303 -10.66 10.15 4.23
CA ILE A 303 -10.44 11.51 4.78
C ILE A 303 -11.54 12.48 4.30
N HIS A 304 -11.62 12.69 2.99
CA HIS A 304 -12.56 13.65 2.42
C HIS A 304 -13.92 12.99 2.17
N THR A 305 -14.95 13.37 2.93
CA THR A 305 -16.32 12.83 2.82
C THR A 305 -17.39 13.88 2.50
N LYS A 306 -17.14 15.16 2.78
CA LYS A 306 -18.04 16.30 2.55
C LYS A 306 -18.40 16.53 1.05
N PRO A 307 -19.36 17.41 0.73
CA PRO A 307 -19.52 17.95 -0.63
C PRO A 307 -18.27 18.67 -1.13
N LEU A 308 -18.08 18.74 -2.46
CA LEU A 308 -16.95 19.42 -3.08
C LEU A 308 -16.90 20.92 -2.77
N SER A 309 -18.06 21.57 -2.70
CA SER A 309 -18.22 22.97 -2.33
C SER A 309 -17.70 23.31 -0.93
N GLU A 310 -17.63 22.31 -0.05
CA GLU A 310 -17.07 22.48 1.30
C GLU A 310 -15.59 22.08 1.38
N GLN A 311 -15.03 21.49 0.32
CA GLN A 311 -13.64 21.01 0.28
C GLN A 311 -12.71 21.90 -0.54
N ILE A 312 -13.24 22.78 -1.38
CA ILE A 312 -12.44 23.66 -2.25
C ILE A 312 -12.65 25.10 -1.81
N GLU A 313 -11.57 25.85 -1.65
CA GLU A 313 -11.64 27.24 -1.20
C GLU A 313 -12.26 28.14 -2.28
N ASN A 314 -11.77 28.07 -3.52
CA ASN A 314 -12.30 28.80 -4.68
C ASN A 314 -13.32 27.97 -5.49
N TRP A 315 -14.31 27.38 -4.80
CA TRP A 315 -15.27 26.44 -5.40
C TRP A 315 -16.00 27.01 -6.63
N GLU A 316 -16.48 28.25 -6.55
CA GLU A 316 -17.27 28.87 -7.63
C GLU A 316 -16.46 28.96 -8.92
N GLU A 317 -15.20 29.39 -8.86
CA GLU A 317 -14.30 29.46 -10.01
C GLU A 317 -14.04 28.08 -10.63
N VAL A 318 -13.85 27.06 -9.79
CA VAL A 318 -13.63 25.67 -10.24
C VAL A 318 -14.88 25.11 -10.92
N ARG A 319 -16.05 25.34 -10.32
CA ARG A 319 -17.33 24.92 -10.89
C ARG A 319 -17.53 25.56 -12.26
N ASP A 320 -17.32 26.87 -12.37
CA ASP A 320 -17.55 27.62 -13.60
C ASP A 320 -16.55 27.21 -14.69
N ALA A 321 -15.29 26.93 -14.34
CA ALA A 321 -14.29 26.43 -15.27
C ALA A 321 -14.55 25.01 -15.80
N LEU A 322 -15.26 24.17 -15.05
CA LEU A 322 -15.59 22.80 -15.48
C LEU A 322 -16.96 22.69 -16.16
N LYS A 323 -17.87 23.62 -15.91
CA LYS A 323 -19.21 23.65 -16.52
C LYS A 323 -19.12 23.76 -18.03
N GLY A 324 -19.90 22.95 -18.75
CA GLY A 324 -19.88 22.90 -20.22
C GLY A 324 -18.66 22.20 -20.82
N THR A 325 -17.75 21.68 -19.98
CA THR A 325 -16.61 20.86 -20.44
C THR A 325 -16.93 19.36 -20.30
N LYS A 326 -16.13 18.50 -20.94
CA LYS A 326 -16.26 17.05 -20.75
C LYS A 326 -16.01 16.57 -19.31
N TYR A 327 -15.46 17.43 -18.45
CA TYR A 327 -15.17 17.16 -17.05
C TYR A 327 -16.26 17.65 -16.09
N GLU A 328 -17.34 18.24 -16.59
CA GLU A 328 -18.47 18.71 -15.78
C GLU A 328 -19.02 17.61 -14.85
N GLY A 329 -19.02 16.36 -15.31
CA GLY A 329 -19.46 15.20 -14.51
C GLY A 329 -18.67 15.00 -13.21
N PHE A 330 -17.48 15.58 -13.06
CA PHE A 330 -16.71 15.53 -11.81
C PHE A 330 -17.26 16.42 -10.71
N LEU A 331 -18.15 17.37 -11.03
CA LEU A 331 -18.85 18.22 -10.06
C LEU A 331 -20.00 17.49 -9.37
N ALA A 332 -20.45 16.35 -9.90
CA ALA A 332 -21.59 15.61 -9.36
C ALA A 332 -21.32 15.14 -7.92
N PRO A 333 -22.35 15.16 -7.04
CA PRO A 333 -22.23 14.60 -5.71
C PRO A 333 -21.79 13.14 -5.77
N ARG A 334 -20.91 12.75 -4.85
CA ARG A 334 -20.49 11.35 -4.70
C ARG A 334 -21.75 10.52 -4.47
N GLY A 335 -22.01 9.55 -5.35
CA GLY A 335 -23.12 8.62 -5.18
C GLY A 335 -23.10 8.07 -3.76
N ASN A 336 -24.23 8.23 -3.06
CA ASN A 336 -24.41 7.69 -1.72
C ASN A 336 -24.22 6.16 -1.80
N PRO A 337 -23.45 5.52 -0.90
CA PRO A 337 -23.34 4.05 -0.87
C PRO A 337 -24.68 3.34 -0.67
N SER A 338 -25.75 4.08 -0.33
CA SER A 338 -27.07 3.60 0.03
C SER A 338 -28.13 3.75 -1.06
N GLN A 339 -27.81 4.21 -2.29
CA GLN A 339 -28.79 4.26 -3.38
C GLN A 339 -28.44 3.31 -4.54
N PRO A 340 -29.38 2.44 -4.96
CA PRO A 340 -29.15 1.58 -6.10
C PRO A 340 -29.01 2.42 -7.38
N PRO A 341 -28.22 1.95 -8.36
CA PRO A 341 -27.99 2.68 -9.58
C PRO A 341 -29.31 2.96 -10.31
N ARG A 342 -29.54 4.23 -10.67
CA ARG A 342 -30.63 4.59 -11.59
C ARG A 342 -30.40 3.84 -12.89
N ARG A 343 -31.27 2.86 -13.20
CA ARG A 343 -31.30 2.18 -14.49
C ARG A 343 -31.42 3.24 -15.59
N SER A 344 -30.38 3.37 -16.40
CA SER A 344 -30.48 3.94 -17.73
C SER A 344 -31.57 3.17 -18.47
N ARG A 345 -32.70 3.84 -18.76
CA ARG A 345 -33.69 3.32 -19.71
C ARG A 345 -33.00 3.28 -21.07
N ARG A 346 -32.49 2.11 -21.46
CA ARG A 346 -32.24 1.83 -22.87
C ARG A 346 -33.60 1.88 -23.56
N HIS A 347 -33.82 2.87 -24.41
CA HIS A 347 -34.81 2.73 -25.47
C HIS A 347 -34.31 1.64 -26.41
N VAL A 348 -35.15 0.62 -26.53
CA VAL A 348 -35.08 -0.38 -27.58
C VAL A 348 -35.43 0.34 -28.88
N MET A 349 -34.54 0.24 -29.86
CA MET A 349 -34.92 0.15 -31.26
C MET A 349 -33.99 -0.84 -31.95
#